data_AF-A0A2S7I5F9-F1
#
_entry.id   AF-A0A2S7I5F9-F1
#
_cell.length_a   1.000
_cell.length_b   1.000
_cell.length_c   1.000
_cell.angle_alpha   90.00
_cell.angle_beta   90.00
_cell.angle_gamma   90.00
#
_symmetry.space_group_name_H-M   'P 1'
#
loop_
_entity.id
_entity.type
_entity.pdbx_description
1 polymer ?
#
loop_
_entity_poly.entity_id
_entity_poly.type
_entity_poly.pdbx_seq_one_letter_code
_entity_poly.pdbx_strand_id
1 'polypeptide(L)'
;MNTKLSILFYIKRAKSNSDGKSPIYLRITVDGKRTEFSIKRFVEPEKWSTVQNKMKGNSEEARTINTYLDILKSRIYEIQKDLIHSGKLVNGQVIKNILLGVNERKRTLIPIFEEHNDRMKALIGKEFAKGTYTRYKTCLSHTKEFLHWKYNVSDIEIEEIDHAFIADFEFYLRTEKACANNSAVKYIKNFGKIIRICLANKWLKYDPFISYNSKFIVVDRSFLDEDEIQKLSEKNLEIERISQVRDIFLFSCYTGLAYIDTKNLKHSNIGVGIDGNKWIFTCRQKTKSLSNIPLLPKAEEIIEKYKNHPYCKITGSLLPVLSNQKMNAYLKEIADLCGINKELTFHIARHTFATTVTLSNGVPIESVSKMLGHKSIKTTQHYAKILDSKVSNDMNILKEKLAQKELKMKIS
;
A
#
# COMPACT_ATOMS: atom_id res chain seq x y z
N MET A 1 -36.06 -26.20 -11.55
CA MET A 1 -36.88 -25.10 -10.99
C MET A 1 -37.63 -24.43 -12.13
N ASN A 2 -38.95 -24.56 -12.18
CA ASN A 2 -39.76 -24.08 -13.31
C ASN A 2 -40.40 -22.73 -12.96
N THR A 3 -39.62 -21.64 -13.02
CA THR A 3 -40.10 -20.28 -12.78
C THR A 3 -41.07 -19.88 -13.90
N LYS A 4 -42.35 -19.64 -13.57
CA LYS A 4 -43.38 -19.32 -14.57
C LYS A 4 -43.32 -17.83 -14.91
N LEU A 5 -42.81 -17.52 -16.11
CA LEU A 5 -42.73 -16.16 -16.66
C LEU A 5 -43.86 -15.92 -17.68
N SER A 6 -44.61 -14.84 -17.52
CA SER A 6 -45.57 -14.34 -18.49
C SER A 6 -45.27 -12.87 -18.84
N ILE A 7 -45.29 -12.57 -20.14
CA ILE A 7 -44.99 -11.25 -20.71
C ILE A 7 -46.22 -10.76 -21.47
N LEU A 8 -46.70 -9.56 -21.13
CA LEU A 8 -47.87 -8.94 -21.76
C LEU A 8 -47.56 -7.48 -22.13
N PHE A 9 -47.79 -7.13 -23.38
CA PHE A 9 -47.81 -5.74 -23.83
C PHE A 9 -49.25 -5.24 -23.92
N TYR A 10 -49.52 -4.04 -23.45
CA TYR A 10 -50.86 -3.44 -23.51
C TYR A 10 -50.77 -1.92 -23.48
N ILE A 11 -51.82 -1.23 -23.92
CA ILE A 11 -51.88 0.24 -23.89
C ILE A 11 -52.68 0.75 -22.69
N LYS A 12 -52.27 1.88 -22.10
CA LYS A 12 -53.08 2.58 -21.09
C LYS A 12 -53.84 3.74 -21.73
N ARG A 13 -55.08 3.46 -22.16
CA ARG A 13 -55.99 4.43 -22.81
C ARG A 13 -56.24 5.68 -21.97
N ALA A 14 -56.31 5.54 -20.65
CA ALA A 14 -56.49 6.65 -19.71
C ALA A 14 -55.27 7.58 -19.58
N LYS A 15 -54.17 7.34 -20.31
CA LYS A 15 -52.93 8.12 -20.26
C LYS A 15 -52.49 8.61 -21.65
N SER A 16 -53.43 8.85 -22.55
CA SER A 16 -53.10 9.40 -23.87
C SER A 16 -52.42 10.76 -23.78
N ASN A 17 -51.47 11.02 -24.69
CA ASN A 17 -50.78 12.30 -24.78
C ASN A 17 -51.65 13.37 -25.50
N SER A 18 -51.13 14.59 -25.64
CA SER A 18 -51.77 15.70 -26.37
C SER A 18 -52.17 15.35 -27.80
N ASP A 19 -51.48 14.39 -28.42
CA ASP A 19 -51.70 13.94 -29.80
C ASP A 19 -52.67 12.74 -29.89
N GLY A 20 -53.35 12.40 -28.78
CA GLY A 20 -54.31 11.29 -28.72
C GLY A 20 -53.70 9.88 -28.70
N LYS A 21 -52.36 9.75 -28.70
CA LYS A 21 -51.67 8.45 -28.67
C LYS A 21 -51.53 7.92 -27.25
N SER A 22 -51.82 6.63 -27.07
CA SER A 22 -51.69 5.94 -25.79
C SER A 22 -50.30 5.31 -25.59
N PRO A 23 -49.72 5.39 -24.39
CA PRO A 23 -48.44 4.74 -24.10
C PRO A 23 -48.60 3.22 -24.03
N ILE A 24 -47.64 2.51 -24.62
CA ILE A 24 -47.48 1.07 -24.51
C ILE A 24 -46.79 0.75 -23.17
N TYR A 25 -47.38 -0.19 -22.45
CA TYR A 25 -46.90 -0.75 -21.19
C TYR A 25 -46.51 -2.21 -21.39
N LEU A 26 -45.46 -2.59 -20.67
CA LEU A 26 -44.99 -3.97 -20.53
C LEU A 26 -45.33 -4.43 -19.12
N ARG A 27 -45.98 -5.58 -19.01
CA ARG A 27 -46.23 -6.31 -17.76
C ARG A 27 -45.47 -7.63 -17.78
N ILE A 28 -44.65 -7.81 -16.75
CA ILE A 28 -43.89 -9.01 -16.48
C ILE A 28 -44.52 -9.67 -15.25
N THR A 29 -44.92 -10.93 -15.38
CA THR A 29 -45.46 -11.72 -14.26
C THR A 29 -44.52 -12.88 -14.00
N VAL A 30 -43.98 -12.95 -12.78
CA VAL A 30 -43.12 -14.05 -12.33
C VAL A 30 -43.76 -14.67 -11.10
N ASP A 31 -44.09 -15.97 -11.18
CA ASP A 31 -44.71 -16.73 -10.08
C ASP A 31 -45.90 -16.00 -9.43
N GLY A 32 -46.78 -15.47 -10.27
CA GLY A 32 -47.99 -14.74 -9.87
C GLY A 32 -47.80 -13.27 -9.49
N LYS A 33 -46.57 -12.80 -9.26
CA LYS A 33 -46.29 -11.39 -8.93
C LYS A 33 -46.09 -10.56 -10.19
N ARG A 34 -46.84 -9.46 -10.32
CA ARG A 34 -46.86 -8.59 -11.50
C ARG A 34 -45.97 -7.36 -11.30
N THR A 35 -45.20 -7.01 -12.31
CA THR A 35 -44.45 -5.75 -12.40
C THR A 35 -44.74 -5.12 -13.75
N GLU A 36 -45.14 -3.85 -13.77
CA GLU A 36 -45.45 -3.13 -15.00
C GLU A 36 -44.76 -1.76 -15.11
N PHE A 37 -44.46 -1.35 -16.33
CA PHE A 37 -43.84 -0.07 -16.65
C PHE A 37 -44.07 0.30 -18.12
N SER A 38 -43.98 1.59 -18.44
CA SER A 38 -44.06 2.06 -19.82
C SER A 38 -42.75 1.78 -20.56
N ILE A 39 -42.85 1.36 -21.83
CA ILE A 39 -41.69 1.20 -22.72
C ILE A 39 -41.36 2.47 -23.51
N LYS A 40 -41.97 3.61 -23.14
CA LYS A 40 -41.79 4.93 -23.77
C LYS A 40 -42.07 4.94 -25.29
N ARG A 41 -42.97 4.07 -25.76
CA ARG A 41 -43.53 4.07 -27.11
C ARG A 41 -45.03 4.33 -27.02
N PHE A 42 -45.58 4.97 -28.05
CA PHE A 42 -46.97 5.41 -28.11
C PHE A 42 -47.61 4.90 -29.38
N VAL A 43 -48.90 4.62 -29.32
CA VAL A 43 -49.70 4.12 -30.45
C VAL A 43 -51.12 4.65 -30.35
N GLU A 44 -51.76 4.88 -31.49
CA GLU A 44 -53.19 5.20 -31.55
C GLU A 44 -54.02 4.02 -30.99
N PRO A 45 -54.98 4.26 -30.07
CA PRO A 45 -55.75 3.20 -29.43
C PRO A 45 -56.46 2.24 -30.39
N GLU A 46 -56.90 2.73 -31.55
CA GLU A 46 -57.63 2.01 -32.59
C GLU A 46 -56.70 1.02 -33.32
N LYS A 47 -55.44 1.42 -33.49
CA LYS A 47 -54.37 0.64 -34.12
C LYS A 47 -53.78 -0.42 -33.20
N TRP A 48 -54.21 -0.55 -31.95
CA TRP A 48 -53.74 -1.62 -31.04
C TRP A 48 -54.64 -2.86 -31.07
N SER A 49 -54.03 -4.05 -31.11
CA SER A 49 -54.71 -5.35 -30.97
C SER A 49 -54.52 -5.89 -29.55
N THR A 50 -55.61 -5.98 -28.78
CA THR A 50 -55.60 -6.58 -27.43
C THR A 50 -55.41 -8.09 -27.44
N VAL A 51 -55.83 -8.77 -28.51
CA VAL A 51 -55.67 -10.22 -28.66
C VAL A 51 -54.21 -10.56 -29.00
N GLN A 52 -53.61 -9.80 -29.92
CA GLN A 52 -52.24 -10.05 -30.37
C GLN A 52 -51.17 -9.37 -29.48
N ASN A 53 -51.58 -8.43 -28.62
CA ASN A 53 -50.67 -7.58 -27.84
C ASN A 53 -49.64 -6.85 -28.73
N LYS A 54 -50.10 -6.42 -29.91
CA LYS A 54 -49.29 -5.83 -30.99
C LYS A 54 -50.07 -4.73 -31.69
N MET A 55 -49.37 -3.90 -32.45
CA MET A 55 -49.99 -2.94 -33.35
C MET A 55 -50.57 -3.66 -34.57
N LYS A 56 -51.80 -3.30 -34.95
CA LYS A 56 -52.54 -3.81 -36.11
C LYS A 56 -51.98 -3.23 -37.41
N GLY A 57 -52.14 -4.00 -38.48
CA GLY A 57 -51.82 -3.58 -39.84
C GLY A 57 -50.38 -3.88 -40.27
N ASN A 58 -50.09 -3.55 -41.53
CA ASN A 58 -48.82 -3.87 -42.20
C ASN A 58 -47.99 -2.63 -42.54
N SER A 59 -48.32 -1.47 -41.96
CA SER A 59 -47.55 -0.23 -42.16
C SER A 59 -46.13 -0.34 -41.62
N GLU A 60 -45.25 0.53 -42.10
CA GLU A 60 -43.88 0.62 -41.58
C GLU A 60 -43.85 0.91 -40.07
N GLU A 61 -44.74 1.79 -39.59
CA GLU A 61 -44.92 2.06 -38.15
C GLU A 61 -45.29 0.79 -37.37
N ALA A 62 -46.24 -0.01 -37.88
CA ALA A 62 -46.66 -1.26 -37.25
C ALA A 62 -45.52 -2.29 -37.22
N ARG A 63 -44.76 -2.41 -38.32
CA ARG A 63 -43.58 -3.29 -38.38
C ARG A 63 -42.52 -2.87 -37.37
N THR A 64 -42.12 -1.60 -37.36
CA THR A 64 -41.08 -1.08 -36.45
C THR A 64 -41.48 -1.25 -34.97
N ILE A 65 -42.73 -0.93 -34.61
CA ILE A 65 -43.20 -1.13 -33.22
C ILE A 65 -43.21 -2.61 -32.88
N ASN A 66 -43.78 -3.47 -33.72
CA ASN A 66 -43.88 -4.90 -33.42
C ASN A 66 -42.50 -5.58 -33.33
N THR A 67 -41.56 -5.24 -34.21
CA THR A 67 -40.16 -5.70 -34.12
C THR A 67 -39.51 -5.26 -32.80
N TYR A 68 -39.73 -4.03 -32.36
CA TYR A 68 -39.23 -3.55 -31.08
C TYR A 68 -39.82 -4.34 -29.89
N LEU A 69 -41.12 -4.65 -29.92
CA LEU A 69 -41.77 -5.47 -28.89
C LEU A 69 -41.20 -6.89 -28.86
N ASP A 70 -40.93 -7.49 -30.02
CA ASP A 70 -40.34 -8.81 -30.14
C ASP A 70 -38.90 -8.84 -29.61
N ILE A 71 -38.06 -7.85 -29.94
CA ILE A 71 -36.70 -7.70 -29.40
C ILE A 71 -36.72 -7.58 -27.87
N LEU A 72 -37.61 -6.74 -27.32
CA LEU A 72 -37.76 -6.61 -25.87
C LEU A 72 -38.15 -7.92 -25.21
N LYS A 73 -39.07 -8.68 -25.84
CA LYS A 73 -39.49 -9.99 -25.34
C LYS A 73 -38.33 -10.98 -25.32
N SER A 74 -37.53 -11.05 -26.39
CA SER A 74 -36.34 -11.91 -26.46
C SER A 74 -35.33 -11.55 -25.37
N ARG A 75 -35.02 -10.26 -25.21
CA ARG A 75 -34.09 -9.79 -24.17
C ARG A 75 -34.54 -10.15 -22.75
N ILE A 76 -35.85 -10.13 -22.47
CA ILE A 76 -36.39 -10.55 -21.17
C ILE A 76 -36.14 -12.04 -20.91
N TYR A 77 -36.30 -12.89 -21.93
CA TYR A 77 -35.98 -14.32 -21.81
C TYR A 77 -34.48 -14.57 -21.60
N GLU A 78 -33.61 -13.81 -22.27
CA GLU A 78 -32.16 -13.87 -22.06
C GLU A 78 -31.79 -13.50 -20.62
N ILE A 79 -32.32 -12.38 -20.11
CA ILE A 79 -32.10 -11.95 -18.71
C ILE A 79 -32.58 -13.04 -17.73
N GLN A 80 -33.73 -13.66 -17.99
CA GLN A 80 -34.23 -14.76 -17.17
C GLN A 80 -33.25 -15.95 -17.18
N LYS A 81 -32.77 -16.36 -18.36
CA LYS A 81 -31.82 -17.46 -18.52
C LYS A 81 -30.53 -17.19 -17.75
N ASP A 82 -29.99 -15.97 -17.84
CA ASP A 82 -28.78 -15.55 -17.13
C ASP A 82 -28.96 -15.55 -15.61
N LEU A 83 -30.12 -15.09 -15.11
CA LEU A 83 -30.45 -15.12 -13.69
C LEU A 83 -30.55 -16.55 -13.16
N ILE A 84 -31.18 -17.47 -13.92
CA ILE A 84 -31.26 -18.90 -13.56
C ILE A 84 -29.87 -19.52 -13.54
N HIS A 85 -29.07 -19.29 -14.58
CA HIS A 85 -27.72 -19.86 -14.68
C HIS A 85 -26.78 -19.35 -13.57
N SER A 86 -26.93 -18.08 -13.19
CA SER A 86 -26.16 -17.47 -12.10
C SER A 86 -26.71 -17.73 -10.70
N GLY A 87 -27.77 -18.54 -10.55
CA GLY A 87 -28.40 -18.87 -9.26
C GLY A 87 -29.01 -17.66 -8.54
N LYS A 88 -29.34 -16.59 -9.27
CA LYS A 88 -29.92 -15.36 -8.71
C LYS A 88 -31.45 -15.43 -8.67
N LEU A 89 -32.04 -14.65 -7.77
CA LEU A 89 -33.50 -14.54 -7.65
C LEU A 89 -34.11 -13.97 -8.94
N VAL A 90 -35.01 -14.74 -9.55
CA VAL A 90 -35.81 -14.29 -10.71
C VAL A 90 -37.09 -13.64 -10.19
N ASN A 91 -37.26 -12.33 -10.40
CA ASN A 91 -38.55 -11.65 -10.18
C ASN A 91 -38.73 -10.47 -11.16
N GLY A 92 -39.98 -10.03 -11.33
CA GLY A 92 -40.33 -8.98 -12.30
C GLY A 92 -39.63 -7.63 -12.06
N GLN A 93 -39.33 -7.29 -10.80
CA GLN A 93 -38.63 -6.05 -10.46
C GLN A 93 -37.14 -6.11 -10.80
N VAL A 94 -36.48 -7.25 -10.58
CA VAL A 94 -35.08 -7.48 -10.98
C VAL A 94 -34.94 -7.43 -12.49
N ILE A 95 -35.83 -8.10 -13.22
CA ILE A 95 -35.84 -8.06 -14.70
C ILE A 95 -36.06 -6.63 -15.18
N LYS A 96 -37.03 -5.89 -14.62
CA LYS A 96 -37.27 -4.48 -14.93
C LYS A 96 -36.02 -3.63 -14.67
N ASN A 97 -35.34 -3.81 -13.54
CA ASN A 97 -34.15 -3.05 -13.21
C ASN A 97 -33.00 -3.33 -14.18
N ILE A 98 -32.81 -4.59 -14.59
CA ILE A 98 -31.78 -4.96 -15.58
C ILE A 98 -32.15 -4.37 -16.96
N LEU A 99 -33.41 -4.47 -17.37
CA LEU A 99 -33.89 -3.96 -18.66
C LEU A 99 -33.77 -2.42 -18.76
N LEU A 100 -34.00 -1.71 -17.65
CA LEU A 100 -33.91 -0.25 -17.58
C LEU A 100 -32.50 0.26 -17.21
N GLY A 101 -31.52 -0.63 -17.00
CA GLY A 101 -30.17 -0.24 -16.58
C GLY A 101 -30.07 0.32 -15.15
N VAL A 102 -31.08 0.09 -14.31
CA VAL A 102 -31.17 0.62 -12.93
C VAL A 102 -30.31 -0.20 -11.95
N ASN A 103 -29.92 -1.43 -12.30
CA ASN A 103 -29.22 -2.35 -11.38
C ASN A 103 -27.69 -2.29 -11.41
N GLU A 104 -27.07 -1.46 -12.24
CA GLU A 104 -25.65 -1.16 -12.12
C GLU A 104 -25.52 0.18 -11.40
N ARG A 105 -25.41 0.14 -10.07
CA ARG A 105 -24.63 1.19 -9.41
C ARG A 105 -23.22 1.08 -9.98
N LYS A 106 -22.97 1.82 -11.06
CA LYS A 106 -21.65 1.98 -11.66
C LYS A 106 -20.71 2.35 -10.53
N ARG A 107 -19.77 1.45 -10.26
CA ARG A 107 -18.81 1.62 -9.18
C ARG A 107 -17.70 2.48 -9.71
N THR A 108 -17.44 3.58 -9.02
CA THR A 108 -16.39 4.50 -9.41
C THR A 108 -15.20 4.37 -8.47
N LEU A 109 -14.03 4.74 -8.99
CA LEU A 109 -12.74 4.51 -8.36
C LEU A 109 -12.58 5.29 -7.06
N ILE A 110 -12.96 6.57 -7.06
CA ILE A 110 -12.68 7.47 -5.94
C ILE A 110 -13.38 7.04 -4.64
N PRO A 111 -14.70 6.76 -4.61
CA PRO A 111 -15.38 6.30 -3.39
C PRO A 111 -14.80 5.01 -2.82
N ILE A 112 -14.39 4.07 -3.68
CA ILE A 112 -13.77 2.81 -3.24
C ILE A 112 -12.44 3.08 -2.54
N PHE A 113 -11.64 3.98 -3.11
CA PHE A 113 -10.35 4.34 -2.54
C PHE A 113 -10.53 5.14 -1.23
N GLU A 114 -11.50 6.05 -1.17
CA GLU A 114 -11.85 6.78 0.06
C GLU A 114 -12.29 5.83 1.17
N GLU A 115 -13.19 4.90 0.88
CA GLU A 115 -13.64 3.89 1.84
C GLU A 115 -12.46 3.04 2.36
N HIS A 116 -11.54 2.65 1.47
CA HIS A 116 -10.32 1.96 1.87
C HIS A 116 -9.48 2.81 2.85
N ASN A 117 -9.28 4.09 2.53
CA ASN A 117 -8.49 5.00 3.36
C ASN A 117 -9.16 5.27 4.72
N ASP A 118 -10.48 5.37 4.77
CA ASP A 118 -11.23 5.57 6.01
C ASP A 118 -11.14 4.35 6.93
N ARG A 119 -11.30 3.14 6.36
CA ARG A 119 -11.07 1.89 7.11
C ARG A 119 -9.63 1.80 7.62
N MET A 120 -8.65 2.15 6.80
CA MET A 120 -7.24 2.21 7.23
C MET A 120 -7.03 3.22 8.37
N LYS A 121 -7.66 4.40 8.29
CA LYS A 121 -7.58 5.45 9.31
C LYS A 121 -8.11 4.95 10.66
N ALA A 122 -9.26 4.27 10.65
CA ALA A 122 -9.87 3.69 11.84
C ALA A 122 -9.01 2.59 12.50
N LEU A 123 -8.10 1.98 11.74
CA LEU A 123 -7.21 0.91 12.17
C LEU A 123 -5.78 1.38 12.49
N ILE A 124 -5.54 2.69 12.53
CA ILE A 124 -4.24 3.25 12.94
C ILE A 124 -3.95 2.86 14.39
N GLY A 125 -2.74 2.32 14.64
CA GLY A 125 -2.30 1.88 15.96
C GLY A 125 -2.73 0.45 16.32
N LYS A 126 -3.66 -0.14 15.57
CA LYS A 126 -4.05 -1.55 15.68
C LYS A 126 -3.35 -2.38 14.61
N GLU A 127 -3.66 -2.11 13.35
CA GLU A 127 -3.13 -2.86 12.21
C GLU A 127 -2.18 -2.03 11.35
N PHE A 128 -2.44 -0.71 11.22
CA PHE A 128 -1.69 0.16 10.33
C PHE A 128 -0.88 1.21 11.06
N ALA A 129 0.32 1.48 10.53
CA ALA A 129 1.12 2.62 10.94
C ALA A 129 0.60 3.90 10.26
N LYS A 130 0.67 5.04 10.98
CA LYS A 130 0.29 6.37 10.47
C LYS A 130 0.98 6.73 9.14
N GLY A 131 2.26 6.35 8.99
CA GLY A 131 3.01 6.58 7.75
C GLY A 131 2.46 5.80 6.56
N THR A 132 1.96 4.58 6.78
CA THR A 132 1.31 3.79 5.71
C THR A 132 0.02 4.45 5.27
N TYR A 133 -0.85 4.84 6.20
CA TYR A 133 -2.09 5.58 5.90
C TYR A 133 -1.80 6.87 5.14
N THR A 134 -0.83 7.66 5.59
CA THR A 134 -0.45 8.93 4.93
C THR A 134 -0.09 8.70 3.46
N ARG A 135 0.64 7.63 3.16
CA ARG A 135 1.01 7.28 1.79
C ARG A 135 -0.20 6.91 0.91
N TYR A 136 -1.18 6.19 1.46
CA TYR A 136 -2.42 5.88 0.74
C TYR A 136 -3.29 7.13 0.53
N LYS A 137 -3.35 8.03 1.51
CA LYS A 137 -3.99 9.35 1.37
C LYS A 137 -3.34 10.17 0.24
N THR A 138 -2.01 10.24 0.20
CA THR A 138 -1.28 10.91 -0.89
C THR A 138 -1.51 10.24 -2.24
N CYS A 139 -1.54 8.90 -2.27
CA CYS A 139 -1.83 8.14 -3.49
C CYS A 139 -3.21 8.49 -4.05
N LEU A 140 -4.23 8.61 -3.19
CA LEU A 140 -5.57 9.05 -3.59
C LEU A 140 -5.55 10.48 -4.15
N SER A 141 -4.83 11.41 -3.52
CA SER A 141 -4.67 12.79 -4.04
C SER A 141 -4.08 12.78 -5.45
N HIS A 142 -2.97 12.06 -5.65
CA HIS A 142 -2.36 11.94 -6.97
C HIS A 142 -3.28 11.27 -7.99
N THR A 143 -4.09 10.31 -7.56
CA THR A 143 -5.09 9.66 -8.43
C THR A 143 -6.13 10.68 -8.89
N LYS A 144 -6.71 11.47 -7.98
CA LYS A 144 -7.68 12.52 -8.32
C LYS A 144 -7.08 13.54 -9.29
N GLU A 145 -5.86 14.01 -9.00
CA GLU A 145 -5.17 14.98 -9.85
C GLU A 145 -4.84 14.39 -11.23
N PHE A 146 -4.46 13.12 -11.31
CA PHE A 146 -4.25 12.40 -12.57
C PHE A 146 -5.54 12.32 -13.41
N LEU A 147 -6.67 12.00 -12.79
CA LEU A 147 -7.97 11.93 -13.49
C LEU A 147 -8.32 13.27 -14.14
N HIS A 148 -8.10 14.37 -13.42
CA HIS A 148 -8.26 15.70 -13.97
C HIS A 148 -7.26 16.02 -15.09
N TRP A 149 -5.98 15.68 -14.91
CA TRP A 149 -4.93 15.96 -15.89
C TRP A 149 -5.10 15.18 -17.21
N LYS A 150 -5.43 13.89 -17.16
CA LYS A 150 -5.52 13.02 -18.35
C LYS A 150 -6.90 13.04 -19.01
N TYR A 151 -7.97 13.01 -18.20
CA TYR A 151 -9.33 12.75 -18.67
C TYR A 151 -10.29 13.92 -18.42
N ASN A 152 -9.86 14.95 -17.67
CA ASN A 152 -10.69 16.09 -17.24
C ASN A 152 -11.97 15.66 -16.50
N VAL A 153 -11.87 14.61 -15.68
CA VAL A 153 -12.98 14.10 -14.85
C VAL A 153 -12.55 14.05 -13.38
N SER A 154 -13.53 14.15 -12.48
CA SER A 154 -13.31 14.00 -11.04
C SER A 154 -13.28 12.56 -10.56
N ASP A 155 -13.82 11.64 -11.36
CA ASP A 155 -13.94 10.22 -11.05
C ASP A 155 -14.05 9.40 -12.34
N ILE A 156 -13.82 8.09 -12.23
CA ILE A 156 -13.88 7.16 -13.36
C ILE A 156 -14.53 5.86 -12.91
N GLU A 157 -15.28 5.22 -13.81
CA GLU A 157 -15.79 3.88 -13.58
C GLU A 157 -14.62 2.88 -13.52
N ILE A 158 -14.69 1.92 -12.59
CA ILE A 158 -13.60 0.97 -12.42
C ILE A 158 -13.37 0.09 -13.67
N GLU A 159 -14.41 -0.11 -14.49
CA GLU A 159 -14.34 -0.91 -15.72
C GLU A 159 -13.53 -0.24 -16.83
N GLU A 160 -13.35 1.09 -16.75
CA GLU A 160 -12.49 1.86 -17.67
C GLU A 160 -11.00 1.80 -17.29
N ILE A 161 -10.67 1.16 -16.16
CA ILE A 161 -9.28 1.03 -15.70
C ILE A 161 -8.66 -0.18 -16.37
N ASP A 162 -7.88 0.08 -17.42
CA ASP A 162 -7.13 -0.92 -18.18
C ASP A 162 -5.61 -0.82 -17.92
N HIS A 163 -4.82 -1.57 -18.68
CA HIS A 163 -3.36 -1.51 -18.59
C HIS A 163 -2.81 -0.13 -18.99
N ALA A 164 -3.44 0.54 -19.97
CA ALA A 164 -2.99 1.86 -20.42
C ALA A 164 -3.18 2.91 -19.33
N PHE A 165 -4.29 2.86 -18.58
CA PHE A 165 -4.51 3.70 -17.39
C PHE A 165 -3.35 3.55 -16.38
N ILE A 166 -2.91 2.32 -16.09
CA ILE A 166 -1.81 2.09 -15.13
C ILE A 166 -0.50 2.68 -15.64
N ALA A 167 -0.19 2.48 -16.93
CA ALA A 167 1.02 3.01 -17.55
C ALA A 167 1.02 4.56 -17.58
N ASP A 168 -0.11 5.17 -17.94
CA ASP A 168 -0.29 6.62 -17.95
C ASP A 168 -0.23 7.21 -16.53
N PHE A 169 -0.78 6.51 -15.54
CA PHE A 169 -0.69 6.96 -14.16
C PHE A 169 0.75 6.89 -13.65
N GLU A 170 1.51 5.85 -14.00
CA GLU A 170 2.93 5.79 -13.68
C GLU A 170 3.72 6.90 -14.37
N PHE A 171 3.44 7.17 -15.64
CA PHE A 171 4.04 8.26 -16.39
C PHE A 171 3.77 9.62 -15.73
N TYR A 172 2.52 9.90 -15.36
CA TYR A 172 2.12 11.11 -14.64
C TYR A 172 2.87 11.27 -13.31
N LEU A 173 3.02 10.19 -12.53
CA LEU A 173 3.77 10.24 -11.27
C LEU A 173 5.23 10.65 -11.49
N ARG A 174 5.85 10.20 -12.58
CA ARG A 174 7.27 10.46 -12.88
C ARG A 174 7.50 11.83 -13.51
N THR A 175 6.56 12.32 -14.31
CA THR A 175 6.67 13.59 -15.05
C THR A 175 6.07 14.73 -14.25
N GLU A 176 4.76 14.75 -14.08
CA GLU A 176 4.03 15.85 -13.43
C GLU A 176 4.27 15.93 -11.91
N LYS A 177 4.45 14.78 -11.24
CA LYS A 177 4.79 14.75 -9.79
C LYS A 177 6.27 14.65 -9.51
N ALA A 178 7.12 14.57 -10.54
CA ALA A 178 8.57 14.42 -10.42
C ALA A 178 8.98 13.33 -9.39
N CYS A 179 8.17 12.27 -9.25
CA CYS A 179 8.46 11.22 -8.28
C CYS A 179 9.66 10.38 -8.76
N ALA A 180 10.66 10.25 -7.89
CA ALA A 180 11.72 9.27 -8.10
C ALA A 180 11.13 7.85 -8.24
N ASN A 181 11.84 6.97 -8.96
CA ASN A 181 11.38 5.62 -9.31
C ASN A 181 10.73 4.86 -8.14
N ASN A 182 11.43 4.78 -7.00
CA ASN A 182 10.94 4.01 -5.86
C ASN A 182 9.68 4.60 -5.21
N SER A 183 9.44 5.91 -5.34
CA SER A 183 8.23 6.57 -4.87
C SER A 183 7.08 6.30 -5.83
N ALA A 184 7.28 6.47 -7.14
CA ALA A 184 6.29 6.14 -8.17
C ALA A 184 5.82 4.68 -8.05
N VAL A 185 6.76 3.73 -7.99
CA VAL A 185 6.46 2.30 -7.83
C VAL A 185 5.68 2.02 -6.52
N LYS A 186 5.94 2.74 -5.43
CA LYS A 186 5.15 2.60 -4.19
C LYS A 186 3.72 3.08 -4.37
N TYR A 187 3.50 4.20 -5.06
CA TYR A 187 2.16 4.70 -5.33
C TYR A 187 1.39 3.74 -6.23
N ILE A 188 2.00 3.28 -7.33
CA ILE A 188 1.38 2.29 -8.21
C ILE A 188 1.06 0.98 -7.46
N LYS A 189 1.94 0.51 -6.55
CA LYS A 189 1.64 -0.67 -5.72
C LYS A 189 0.48 -0.44 -4.74
N ASN A 190 0.34 0.77 -4.17
CA ASN A 190 -0.81 1.11 -3.32
C ASN A 190 -2.09 1.21 -4.15
N PHE A 191 -2.03 1.80 -5.35
CA PHE A 191 -3.15 1.80 -6.30
C PHE A 191 -3.58 0.37 -6.66
N GLY A 192 -2.61 -0.51 -6.95
CA GLY A 192 -2.86 -1.92 -7.18
C GLY A 192 -3.49 -2.66 -5.99
N LYS A 193 -3.37 -2.15 -4.74
CA LYS A 193 -4.15 -2.70 -3.61
C LYS A 193 -5.64 -2.40 -3.77
N ILE A 194 -6.00 -1.23 -4.28
CA ILE A 194 -7.39 -0.83 -4.55
C ILE A 194 -7.97 -1.70 -5.67
N ILE A 195 -7.23 -1.92 -6.75
CA ILE A 195 -7.65 -2.83 -7.83
C ILE A 195 -7.83 -4.26 -7.33
N ARG A 196 -6.91 -4.78 -6.50
CA ARG A 196 -7.07 -6.10 -5.87
C ARG A 196 -8.32 -6.21 -5.00
N ILE A 197 -8.73 -5.12 -4.32
CA ILE A 197 -9.99 -5.10 -3.58
C ILE A 197 -11.17 -5.21 -4.56
N CYS A 198 -11.13 -4.49 -5.68
CA CYS A 198 -12.17 -4.58 -6.72
C CYS A 198 -12.29 -5.99 -7.31
N LEU A 199 -11.14 -6.63 -7.61
CA LEU A 199 -11.08 -8.01 -8.09
C LEU A 199 -11.58 -9.01 -7.05
N ALA A 200 -11.17 -8.88 -5.79
CA ALA A 200 -11.62 -9.77 -4.71
C ALA A 200 -13.14 -9.70 -4.49
N ASN A 201 -13.75 -8.54 -4.71
CA ASN A 201 -15.20 -8.36 -4.66
C ASN A 201 -15.91 -8.69 -5.99
N LYS A 202 -15.17 -9.19 -7.00
CA LYS A 202 -15.68 -9.53 -8.34
C LYS A 202 -16.34 -8.35 -9.06
N TRP A 203 -15.85 -7.13 -8.81
CA TRP A 203 -16.31 -5.92 -9.51
C TRP A 203 -15.58 -5.70 -10.83
N LEU A 204 -14.40 -6.29 -11.00
CA LEU A 204 -13.65 -6.31 -12.25
C LEU A 204 -13.60 -7.74 -12.79
N LYS A 205 -13.75 -7.88 -14.11
CA LYS A 205 -13.60 -9.16 -14.81
C LYS A 205 -12.13 -9.49 -15.09
N TYR A 206 -11.32 -8.47 -15.38
CA TYR A 206 -9.92 -8.60 -15.77
C TYR A 206 -9.04 -7.76 -14.84
N ASP A 207 -7.81 -8.24 -14.59
CA ASP A 207 -6.83 -7.52 -13.78
C ASP A 207 -5.99 -6.58 -14.68
N PRO A 208 -6.12 -5.24 -14.56
CA PRO A 208 -5.30 -4.31 -15.33
C PRO A 208 -3.81 -4.36 -14.96
N PHE A 209 -3.44 -5.01 -13.85
CA PHE A 209 -2.05 -5.18 -13.42
C PHE A 209 -1.37 -6.45 -13.97
N ILE A 210 -2.04 -7.27 -14.77
CA ILE A 210 -1.52 -8.61 -15.14
C ILE A 210 -0.12 -8.59 -15.77
N SER A 211 0.19 -7.56 -16.57
CA SER A 211 1.50 -7.38 -17.23
C SER A 211 2.34 -6.26 -16.62
N TYR A 212 1.88 -5.64 -15.54
CA TYR A 212 2.61 -4.53 -14.91
C TYR A 212 3.84 -5.04 -14.14
N ASN A 213 5.02 -4.70 -14.65
CA ASN A 213 6.30 -5.07 -14.07
C ASN A 213 7.13 -3.83 -13.71
N SER A 214 7.26 -3.56 -12.41
CA SER A 214 8.14 -2.49 -11.91
C SER A 214 9.08 -3.00 -10.82
N LYS A 215 10.35 -2.59 -10.93
CA LYS A 215 11.39 -2.95 -9.98
C LYS A 215 11.78 -1.74 -9.15
N PHE A 216 11.98 -1.97 -7.86
CA PHE A 216 12.64 -0.98 -7.02
C PHE A 216 14.11 -0.92 -7.43
N ILE A 217 14.61 0.29 -7.64
CA ILE A 217 16.03 0.54 -7.83
C ILE A 217 16.68 0.45 -6.45
N VAL A 218 17.74 -0.34 -6.33
CA VAL A 218 18.52 -0.41 -5.10
C VAL A 218 19.21 0.94 -4.92
N VAL A 219 18.97 1.57 -3.77
CA VAL A 219 19.64 2.81 -3.41
C VAL A 219 20.79 2.42 -2.49
N ASP A 220 22.01 2.68 -2.94
CA ASP A 220 23.17 2.50 -2.09
C ASP A 220 23.11 3.51 -0.93
N ARG A 221 23.36 3.03 0.28
CA ARG A 221 23.26 3.85 1.48
C ARG A 221 24.62 3.93 2.11
N SER A 222 25.11 5.16 2.24
CA SER A 222 26.35 5.43 2.94
C SER A 222 26.26 5.00 4.41
N PHE A 223 27.40 4.55 4.93
CA PHE A 223 27.66 4.33 6.34
C PHE A 223 28.94 5.06 6.73
N LEU A 224 29.16 5.19 8.04
CA LEU A 224 30.36 5.83 8.56
C LEU A 224 31.47 4.82 8.75
N ASP A 225 32.67 5.16 8.31
CA ASP A 225 33.88 4.40 8.66
C ASP A 225 34.35 4.74 10.09
N GLU A 226 35.39 4.06 10.54
CA GLU A 226 35.89 4.18 11.91
C GLU A 226 36.46 5.58 12.19
N ASP A 227 37.19 6.16 11.23
CA ASP A 227 37.73 7.53 11.34
C ASP A 227 36.62 8.57 11.44
N GLU A 228 35.55 8.43 10.67
CA GLU A 228 34.40 9.33 10.73
C GLU A 228 33.62 9.19 12.05
N ILE A 229 33.47 7.97 12.58
CA ILE A 229 32.88 7.76 13.92
C ILE A 229 33.75 8.44 14.97
N GLN A 230 35.07 8.31 14.87
CA GLN A 230 36.01 8.92 15.80
C GLN A 230 35.92 10.45 15.76
N LYS A 231 35.98 11.04 14.55
CA LYS A 231 35.79 12.48 14.32
C LYS A 231 34.50 13.00 14.95
N LEU A 232 33.39 12.28 14.77
CA LEU A 232 32.13 12.65 15.43
C LEU A 232 32.28 12.62 16.95
N SER A 233 32.81 11.54 17.50
CA SER A 233 32.89 11.33 18.95
C SER A 233 33.79 12.34 19.66
N GLU A 234 34.89 12.75 19.03
CA GLU A 234 35.88 13.66 19.60
C GLU A 234 35.58 15.13 19.31
N LYS A 235 34.68 15.43 18.37
CA LYS A 235 34.36 16.81 18.02
C LYS A 235 33.83 17.55 19.23
N ASN A 236 34.53 18.60 19.64
CA ASN A 236 34.03 19.52 20.65
C ASN A 236 32.85 20.31 20.06
N LEU A 237 31.69 20.20 20.71
CA LEU A 237 30.44 20.86 20.30
C LEU A 237 29.95 21.69 21.48
N GLU A 238 30.11 23.01 21.38
CA GLU A 238 29.74 23.96 22.44
C GLU A 238 28.22 24.03 22.65
N ILE A 239 27.45 23.84 21.58
CA ILE A 239 25.99 23.93 21.64
C ILE A 239 25.40 22.59 22.13
N GLU A 240 24.80 22.62 23.32
CA GLU A 240 24.22 21.45 23.99
C GLU A 240 23.25 20.65 23.11
N ARG A 241 22.34 21.31 22.38
CA ARG A 241 21.38 20.63 21.48
C ARG A 241 22.08 19.83 20.37
N ILE A 242 23.21 20.31 19.86
CA ILE A 242 23.97 19.64 18.79
C ILE A 242 24.74 18.47 19.37
N SER A 243 25.40 18.69 20.52
CA SER A 243 26.07 17.67 21.34
C SER A 243 25.12 16.50 21.68
N GLN A 244 23.88 16.82 22.07
CA GLN A 244 22.81 15.85 22.34
C GLN A 244 22.47 15.01 21.10
N VAL A 245 22.28 15.64 19.94
CA VAL A 245 21.96 14.90 18.71
C VAL A 245 23.12 13.99 18.28
N ARG A 246 24.37 14.48 18.36
CA ARG A 246 25.56 13.68 18.11
C ARG A 246 25.57 12.44 19.01
N ASP A 247 25.39 12.61 20.31
CA ASP A 247 25.46 11.50 21.26
C ASP A 247 24.37 10.46 20.99
N ILE A 248 23.13 10.88 20.74
CA ILE A 248 22.03 9.95 20.44
C ILE A 248 22.27 9.22 19.11
N PHE A 249 22.87 9.89 18.13
CA PHE A 249 23.25 9.28 16.87
C PHE A 249 24.38 8.25 17.06
N LEU A 250 25.42 8.57 17.83
CA LEU A 250 26.51 7.65 18.18
C LEU A 250 25.98 6.44 18.98
N PHE A 251 25.07 6.66 19.93
CA PHE A 251 24.38 5.58 20.63
C PHE A 251 23.70 4.62 19.64
N SER A 252 23.01 5.16 18.63
CA SER A 252 22.43 4.34 17.56
C SER A 252 23.47 3.70 16.64
N CYS A 253 24.66 4.28 16.47
CA CYS A 253 25.79 3.66 15.76
C CYS A 253 26.34 2.45 16.51
N TYR A 254 26.28 2.44 17.84
CA TYR A 254 26.77 1.34 18.68
C TYR A 254 25.68 0.32 19.08
N THR A 255 24.41 0.58 18.76
CA THR A 255 23.30 -0.34 19.08
C THR A 255 22.51 -0.78 17.85
N GLY A 256 22.62 -0.08 16.72
CA GLY A 256 21.88 -0.39 15.50
C GLY A 256 20.37 -0.13 15.59
N LEU A 257 19.88 0.49 16.67
CA LEU A 257 18.46 0.81 16.83
C LEU A 257 18.02 1.89 15.83
N ALA A 258 16.84 1.71 15.24
CA ALA A 258 16.25 2.73 14.38
C ALA A 258 15.69 3.88 15.22
N TYR A 259 15.59 5.08 14.63
CA TYR A 259 15.09 6.30 15.30
C TYR A 259 13.90 6.05 16.24
N ILE A 260 12.86 5.37 15.75
CA ILE A 260 11.63 5.18 16.51
C ILE A 260 11.81 4.19 17.66
N ASP A 261 12.71 3.22 17.52
CA ASP A 261 13.04 2.27 18.57
C ASP A 261 13.91 2.96 19.64
N THR A 262 14.91 3.76 19.24
CA THR A 262 15.72 4.59 20.16
C THR A 262 14.86 5.58 20.94
N LYS A 263 13.90 6.25 20.27
CA LYS A 263 13.00 7.22 20.90
C LYS A 263 12.08 6.60 21.96
N ASN A 264 11.64 5.36 21.74
CA ASN A 264 10.70 4.68 22.63
C ASN A 264 11.40 3.87 23.73
N LEU A 265 12.74 3.87 23.75
CA LEU A 265 13.52 3.09 24.69
C LEU A 265 13.41 3.68 26.10
N LYS A 266 13.26 2.83 27.10
CA LYS A 266 13.15 3.19 28.52
C LYS A 266 14.25 2.54 29.33
N HIS A 267 14.49 3.03 30.55
CA HIS A 267 15.43 2.40 31.49
C HIS A 267 15.06 0.94 31.78
N SER A 268 13.78 0.59 31.81
CA SER A 268 13.31 -0.79 32.00
C SER A 268 13.64 -1.73 30.86
N ASN A 269 14.11 -1.23 29.71
CA ASN A 269 14.62 -2.05 28.61
C ASN A 269 16.07 -2.47 28.82
N ILE A 270 16.78 -1.90 29.79
CA ILE A 270 18.15 -2.31 30.12
C ILE A 270 18.08 -3.41 31.17
N GLY A 271 18.71 -4.55 30.90
CA GLY A 271 18.80 -5.67 31.82
C GLY A 271 20.16 -6.35 31.74
N VAL A 272 20.34 -7.40 32.54
CA VAL A 272 21.56 -8.22 32.53
C VAL A 272 21.35 -9.39 31.58
N GLY A 273 22.30 -9.60 30.68
CA GLY A 273 22.32 -10.71 29.72
C GLY A 273 22.82 -12.01 30.34
N ILE A 274 22.80 -13.08 29.53
CA ILE A 274 23.29 -14.41 29.93
C ILE A 274 24.80 -14.45 30.23
N ASP A 275 25.52 -13.46 29.74
CA ASP A 275 26.96 -13.26 29.92
C ASP A 275 27.29 -12.38 31.14
N GLY A 276 26.28 -11.93 31.89
CA GLY A 276 26.46 -11.02 33.03
C GLY A 276 26.64 -9.55 32.65
N ASN A 277 26.67 -9.21 31.37
CA ASN A 277 26.83 -7.83 30.89
C ASN A 277 25.47 -7.14 30.72
N LYS A 278 25.45 -5.81 30.53
CA LYS A 278 24.20 -5.09 30.25
C LYS A 278 23.76 -5.27 28.81
N TRP A 279 22.47 -5.47 28.61
CA TRP A 279 21.85 -5.66 27.30
C TRP A 279 20.62 -4.76 27.18
N ILE A 280 20.31 -4.37 25.94
CA ILE A 280 19.03 -3.79 25.58
C ILE A 280 18.08 -4.93 25.18
N PHE A 281 16.94 -5.03 25.87
CA PHE A 281 15.84 -5.92 25.54
C PHE A 281 14.66 -5.11 25.00
N THR A 282 14.40 -5.22 23.69
CA THR A 282 13.29 -4.50 23.06
C THR A 282 12.66 -5.28 21.92
N CYS A 283 11.48 -4.83 21.49
CA CYS A 283 10.78 -5.34 20.31
C CYS A 283 10.78 -4.25 19.25
N ARG A 284 11.36 -4.54 18.09
CA ARG A 284 11.40 -3.58 16.97
C ARG A 284 9.98 -3.21 16.55
N GLN A 285 9.67 -1.92 16.53
CA GLN A 285 8.29 -1.46 16.29
C GLN A 285 7.75 -1.90 14.93
N LYS A 286 8.59 -1.84 13.89
CA LYS A 286 8.19 -2.14 12.49
C LYS A 286 7.90 -3.62 12.24
N THR A 287 8.71 -4.51 12.80
CA THR A 287 8.64 -5.95 12.51
C THR A 287 8.00 -6.75 13.64
N LYS A 288 7.86 -6.17 14.83
CA LYS A 288 7.43 -6.84 16.07
C LYS A 288 8.34 -8.01 16.46
N SER A 289 9.58 -8.02 15.96
CA SER A 289 10.59 -9.01 16.30
C SER A 289 11.39 -8.56 17.51
N LEU A 290 11.78 -9.52 18.35
CA LEU A 290 12.72 -9.30 19.45
C LEU A 290 14.05 -8.77 18.90
N SER A 291 14.65 -7.84 19.64
CA SER A 291 15.92 -7.18 19.38
C SER A 291 16.66 -7.13 20.72
N ASN A 292 17.58 -8.07 20.91
CA ASN A 292 18.40 -8.17 22.11
C ASN A 292 19.82 -7.79 21.73
N ILE A 293 20.37 -6.76 22.36
CA ILE A 293 21.60 -6.10 21.92
C ILE A 293 22.53 -5.95 23.12
N PRO A 294 23.68 -6.64 23.15
CA PRO A 294 24.71 -6.40 24.16
C PRO A 294 25.17 -4.93 24.10
N LEU A 295 25.28 -4.26 25.24
CA LEU A 295 25.74 -2.88 25.27
C LEU A 295 27.26 -2.81 25.15
N LEU A 296 27.72 -1.98 24.21
CA LEU A 296 29.13 -1.63 24.09
C LEU A 296 29.47 -0.48 25.07
N PRO A 297 30.72 -0.37 25.56
CA PRO A 297 31.12 0.66 26.51
C PRO A 297 30.73 2.08 26.09
N LYS A 298 30.93 2.43 24.81
CA LYS A 298 30.54 3.75 24.27
C LYS A 298 29.04 4.02 24.33
N ALA A 299 28.20 3.01 24.16
CA ALA A 299 26.76 3.16 24.34
C ALA A 299 26.40 3.35 25.83
N GLU A 300 27.10 2.66 26.73
CA GLU A 300 26.91 2.82 28.19
C GLU A 300 27.30 4.20 28.70
N GLU A 301 28.42 4.75 28.23
CA GLU A 301 28.88 6.11 28.54
C GLU A 301 27.79 7.14 28.23
N ILE A 302 27.14 7.01 27.06
CA ILE A 302 26.06 7.90 26.63
C ILE A 302 24.81 7.72 27.51
N ILE A 303 24.44 6.48 27.85
CA ILE A 303 23.32 6.23 28.77
C ILE A 303 23.56 6.91 30.11
N GLU A 304 24.76 6.76 30.69
CA GLU A 304 25.07 7.33 32.01
C GLU A 304 25.09 8.86 31.96
N LYS A 305 25.63 9.46 30.88
CA LYS A 305 25.62 10.92 30.66
C LYS A 305 24.21 11.51 30.74
N TYR A 306 23.20 10.84 30.16
CA TYR A 306 21.83 11.35 30.10
C TYR A 306 20.88 10.81 31.17
N LYS A 307 21.36 9.96 32.08
CA LYS A 307 20.55 9.33 33.14
C LYS A 307 19.78 10.33 34.00
N ASN A 308 20.38 11.48 34.28
CA ASN A 308 19.77 12.53 35.10
C ASN A 308 19.09 13.65 34.30
N HIS A 309 19.02 13.53 32.97
CA HIS A 309 18.48 14.58 32.12
C HIS A 309 16.99 14.86 32.43
N PRO A 310 16.55 16.13 32.58
CA PRO A 310 15.18 16.47 32.99
C PRO A 310 14.09 15.82 32.13
N TYR A 311 14.26 15.84 30.81
CA TYR A 311 13.35 15.18 29.87
C TYR A 311 13.20 13.68 30.13
N CYS A 312 14.30 12.97 30.42
CA CYS A 312 14.27 11.53 30.69
C CYS A 312 13.56 11.22 32.01
N LYS A 313 13.78 12.03 33.05
CA LYS A 313 13.07 11.89 34.33
C LYS A 313 11.57 12.08 34.18
N ILE A 314 11.13 13.06 33.38
CA ILE A 314 9.70 13.35 33.17
C ILE A 314 9.02 12.28 32.32
N THR A 315 9.67 11.83 31.25
CA THR A 315 9.05 10.93 30.26
C THR A 315 9.31 9.45 30.51
N GLY A 316 10.28 9.13 31.36
CA GLY A 316 10.79 7.76 31.58
C GLY A 316 11.58 7.19 30.41
N SER A 317 11.92 8.01 29.40
CA SER A 317 12.76 7.60 28.26
C SER A 317 14.21 7.41 28.70
N LEU A 318 14.93 6.50 28.03
CA LEU A 318 16.37 6.29 28.27
C LEU A 318 17.21 7.49 27.82
N LEU A 319 16.84 8.10 26.69
CA LEU A 319 17.58 9.20 26.05
C LEU A 319 16.64 10.33 25.63
N PRO A 320 17.11 11.59 25.64
CA PRO A 320 16.30 12.76 25.29
C PRO A 320 16.20 12.95 23.77
N VAL A 321 15.49 12.05 23.08
CA VAL A 321 15.42 12.01 21.62
C VAL A 321 14.44 13.05 21.05
N LEU A 322 14.97 13.99 20.25
CA LEU A 322 14.18 15.02 19.56
C LEU A 322 13.30 14.43 18.43
N SER A 323 12.48 15.27 17.79
CA SER A 323 11.70 14.84 16.61
C SER A 323 12.61 14.41 15.46
N ASN A 324 12.18 13.44 14.65
CA ASN A 324 13.02 12.89 13.57
C ASN A 324 13.49 13.98 12.60
N GLN A 325 12.63 14.96 12.33
CA GLN A 325 12.97 16.11 11.49
C GLN A 325 14.12 16.93 12.11
N LYS A 326 14.03 17.27 13.40
CA LYS A 326 15.08 18.01 14.11
C LYS A 326 16.37 17.20 14.21
N MET A 327 16.29 15.90 14.49
CA MET A 327 17.45 15.01 14.50
C MET A 327 18.18 15.05 13.16
N ASN A 328 17.48 14.88 12.03
CA ASN A 328 18.12 14.88 10.72
C ASN A 328 18.62 16.28 10.29
N ALA A 329 17.96 17.36 10.72
CA ALA A 329 18.43 18.72 10.44
C ALA A 329 19.78 18.98 11.13
N TYR A 330 19.86 18.71 12.45
CA TYR A 330 21.10 18.91 13.20
C TYR A 330 22.20 17.93 12.81
N LEU A 331 21.87 16.72 12.33
CA LEU A 331 22.88 15.79 11.80
C LEU A 331 23.60 16.34 10.56
N LYS A 332 22.92 17.15 9.73
CA LYS A 332 23.58 17.84 8.60
C LYS A 332 24.59 18.86 9.10
N GLU A 333 24.20 19.70 10.06
CA GLU A 333 25.11 20.66 10.70
C GLU A 333 26.31 19.95 11.35
N ILE A 334 26.08 18.83 12.03
CA ILE A 334 27.16 18.03 12.64
C ILE A 334 28.11 17.49 11.57
N ALA A 335 27.59 17.01 10.44
CA ALA A 335 28.40 16.52 9.33
C ALA A 335 29.34 17.61 8.81
N ASP A 336 28.81 18.81 8.57
CA ASP A 336 29.56 19.96 8.11
C ASP A 336 30.65 20.35 9.12
N LEU A 337 30.30 20.43 10.40
CA LEU A 337 31.25 20.73 11.49
C LEU A 337 32.37 19.69 11.61
N CYS A 338 32.11 18.44 11.27
CA CYS A 338 33.09 17.35 11.35
C CYS A 338 33.84 17.11 10.02
N GLY A 339 33.53 17.87 8.95
CA GLY A 339 34.10 17.67 7.63
C GLY A 339 33.73 16.33 7.01
N ILE A 340 32.52 15.83 7.29
CA ILE A 340 32.00 14.56 6.76
C ILE A 340 31.15 14.87 5.52
N ASN A 341 31.63 14.45 4.35
CA ASN A 341 30.97 14.74 3.06
C ASN A 341 29.70 13.89 2.80
N LYS A 342 29.42 12.90 3.66
CA LYS A 342 28.26 12.01 3.54
C LYS A 342 27.00 12.69 4.11
N GLU A 343 25.87 12.62 3.41
CA GLU A 343 24.61 13.17 3.93
C GLU A 343 24.13 12.38 5.15
N LEU A 344 24.33 12.93 6.36
CA LEU A 344 23.94 12.26 7.59
C LEU A 344 22.43 12.26 7.78
N THR A 345 21.87 11.05 7.81
CA THR A 345 20.51 10.81 8.30
C THR A 345 20.55 9.81 9.45
N PHE A 346 19.57 9.83 10.34
CA PHE A 346 19.54 8.93 11.49
C PHE A 346 19.58 7.44 11.09
N HIS A 347 19.13 7.10 9.88
CA HIS A 347 19.18 5.73 9.39
C HIS A 347 20.61 5.24 9.11
N ILE A 348 21.54 6.15 8.82
CA ILE A 348 22.96 5.82 8.62
C ILE A 348 23.54 5.16 9.86
N ALA A 349 23.18 5.60 11.07
CA ALA A 349 23.66 5.00 12.31
C ALA A 349 23.45 3.47 12.35
N ARG A 350 22.30 3.01 11.86
CA ARG A 350 22.01 1.57 11.79
C ARG A 350 22.85 0.84 10.74
N HIS A 351 23.15 1.50 9.61
CA HIS A 351 24.06 0.95 8.60
C HIS A 351 25.48 0.88 9.16
N THR A 352 25.95 1.94 9.82
CA THR A 352 27.23 2.01 10.53
C THR A 352 27.37 0.91 11.58
N PHE A 353 26.34 0.66 12.40
CA PHE A 353 26.37 -0.45 13.35
C PHE A 353 26.56 -1.80 12.65
N ALA A 354 25.76 -2.05 11.60
CA ALA A 354 25.75 -3.31 10.89
C ALA A 354 27.07 -3.56 10.14
N THR A 355 27.68 -2.53 9.57
CA THR A 355 28.88 -2.63 8.74
C THR A 355 30.15 -2.46 9.56
N THR A 356 30.44 -1.23 9.98
CA THR A 356 31.68 -0.83 10.65
C THR A 356 31.81 -1.43 12.04
N VAL A 357 30.80 -1.25 12.90
CA VAL A 357 30.91 -1.67 14.31
C VAL A 357 30.86 -3.19 14.49
N THR A 358 30.13 -3.92 13.64
CA THR A 358 29.92 -5.36 13.81
C THR A 358 30.54 -6.22 12.72
N LEU A 359 30.04 -6.17 11.48
CA LEU A 359 30.49 -7.09 10.42
C LEU A 359 31.99 -6.98 10.12
N SER A 360 32.54 -5.76 10.12
CA SER A 360 33.98 -5.49 9.90
C SER A 360 34.84 -5.97 11.06
N ASN A 361 34.26 -6.03 12.26
CA ASN A 361 34.87 -6.53 13.49
C ASN A 361 34.55 -8.04 13.73
N GLY A 362 34.25 -8.79 12.66
CA GLY A 362 34.14 -10.25 12.72
C GLY A 362 32.83 -10.81 13.27
N VAL A 363 31.85 -9.97 13.63
CA VAL A 363 30.56 -10.46 14.14
C VAL A 363 29.79 -11.20 13.02
N PRO A 364 29.29 -12.43 13.26
CA PRO A 364 28.53 -13.19 12.28
C PRO A 364 27.24 -12.48 11.82
N ILE A 365 26.89 -12.64 10.54
CA ILE A 365 25.73 -11.95 9.93
C ILE A 365 24.41 -12.36 10.59
N GLU A 366 24.31 -13.59 11.10
CA GLU A 366 23.18 -14.13 11.83
C GLU A 366 22.96 -13.36 13.14
N SER A 367 24.03 -13.14 13.89
CA SER A 367 24.04 -12.36 15.13
C SER A 367 23.64 -10.91 14.85
N VAL A 368 24.23 -10.28 13.83
CA VAL A 368 23.88 -8.92 13.41
C VAL A 368 22.40 -8.84 12.99
N SER A 369 21.91 -9.80 12.21
CA SER A 369 20.52 -9.87 11.78
C SER A 369 19.54 -9.97 12.96
N LYS A 370 19.91 -10.74 14.00
CA LYS A 370 19.13 -10.89 15.23
C LYS A 370 19.16 -9.61 16.07
N MET A 371 20.32 -9.00 16.29
CA MET A 371 20.46 -7.73 17.02
C MET A 371 19.67 -6.60 16.36
N LEU A 372 19.64 -6.57 15.02
CA LEU A 372 18.87 -5.60 14.25
C LEU A 372 17.36 -5.91 14.23
N GLY A 373 16.91 -7.11 14.59
CA GLY A 373 15.49 -7.48 14.49
C GLY A 373 15.01 -7.54 13.03
N HIS A 374 15.79 -8.18 12.15
CA HIS A 374 15.37 -8.49 10.79
C HIS A 374 14.65 -9.84 10.72
N LYS A 375 13.49 -9.89 10.04
CA LYS A 375 12.77 -11.15 9.78
C LYS A 375 13.45 -12.06 8.75
N SER A 376 14.36 -11.50 7.95
CA SER A 376 15.07 -12.23 6.91
C SER A 376 16.51 -11.73 6.81
N ILE A 377 17.46 -12.67 6.82
CA ILE A 377 18.89 -12.44 6.61
C ILE A 377 19.17 -11.70 5.31
N LYS A 378 18.32 -11.85 4.27
CA LYS A 378 18.45 -11.10 3.01
C LYS A 378 18.51 -9.58 3.20
N THR A 379 17.84 -9.07 4.24
CA THR A 379 17.90 -7.64 4.59
C THR A 379 19.28 -7.23 5.10
N THR A 380 19.96 -8.14 5.82
CA THR A 380 21.29 -7.93 6.39
C THR A 380 22.39 -8.15 5.35
N GLN A 381 22.15 -9.00 4.34
CA GLN A 381 23.10 -9.25 3.25
C GLN A 381 23.47 -7.97 2.47
N HIS A 382 22.59 -6.97 2.42
CA HIS A 382 22.93 -5.69 1.79
C HIS A 382 24.11 -4.99 2.47
N TYR A 383 24.31 -5.16 3.79
CA TYR A 383 25.47 -4.59 4.49
C TYR A 383 26.75 -5.38 4.20
N ALA A 384 26.66 -6.71 4.13
CA ALA A 384 27.81 -7.59 3.94
C ALA A 384 28.43 -7.49 2.54
N LYS A 385 27.64 -7.14 1.52
CA LYS A 385 28.12 -6.98 0.14
C LYS A 385 29.13 -5.84 -0.04
N ILE A 386 29.25 -4.94 0.94
CA ILE A 386 30.01 -3.70 0.80
C ILE A 386 31.42 -3.81 1.42
N LEU A 387 31.80 -4.97 1.97
CA LEU A 387 33.05 -5.13 2.73
C LEU A 387 34.07 -6.02 1.99
N ASP A 388 34.74 -5.47 0.98
CA ASP A 388 35.91 -6.12 0.35
C ASP A 388 37.06 -6.33 1.36
N SER A 389 37.18 -5.40 2.33
CA SER A 389 38.13 -5.50 3.45
C SER A 389 37.90 -6.74 4.32
N LYS A 390 36.63 -7.11 4.53
CA LYS A 390 36.29 -8.33 5.27
C LYS A 390 36.70 -9.58 4.51
N VAL A 391 36.47 -9.62 3.20
CA VAL A 391 36.91 -10.73 2.36
C VAL A 391 38.43 -10.93 2.49
N SER A 392 39.20 -9.83 2.46
CA SER A 392 40.66 -9.88 2.67
C SER A 392 41.05 -10.43 4.04
N ASN A 393 40.44 -9.92 5.13
CA ASN A 393 40.73 -10.38 6.49
C ASN A 393 40.34 -11.85 6.72
N ASP A 394 39.15 -12.25 6.27
CA ASP A 394 38.68 -13.63 6.38
C ASP A 394 39.61 -14.59 5.61
N MET A 395 40.10 -14.18 4.44
CA MET A 395 41.08 -14.95 3.67
C MET A 395 42.45 -15.03 4.34
N ASN A 396 42.90 -13.98 5.03
CA ASN A 396 44.15 -14.01 5.80
C ASN A 396 44.05 -14.96 7.00
N ILE A 397 42.95 -14.90 7.76
CA ILE A 397 42.68 -15.83 8.87
C ILE A 397 42.64 -17.28 8.35
N LEU A 398 42.04 -17.51 7.18
CA LEU A 398 42.02 -18.83 6.55
C LEU A 398 43.42 -19.29 6.16
N LYS A 399 44.22 -18.43 5.53
CA LYS A 399 45.62 -18.72 5.17
C LYS A 399 46.44 -19.13 6.39
N GLU A 400 46.33 -18.40 7.50
CA GLU A 400 47.02 -18.72 8.75
C GLU A 400 46.59 -20.08 9.31
N LYS A 401 45.28 -20.37 9.34
CA LYS A 401 44.77 -21.67 9.79
C LYS A 401 45.24 -22.83 8.92
N LEU A 402 45.31 -22.64 7.61
CA LEU A 402 45.81 -23.65 6.68
C LEU A 402 47.33 -23.87 6.85
N ALA A 403 48.11 -22.79 7.00
CA ALA A 403 49.54 -22.87 7.26
C ALA A 403 49.85 -23.62 8.57
N GLN A 404 49.09 -23.35 9.64
CA GLN A 404 49.23 -24.10 10.91
C GLN A 404 48.89 -25.58 10.76
N LYS A 405 47.92 -25.93 9.90
CA LYS A 405 47.54 -27.32 9.64
C LYS A 405 48.62 -28.06 8.85
N GLU A 406 49.23 -27.40 7.86
CA GLU A 406 50.39 -27.94 7.13
C GLU A 406 51.60 -28.14 8.03
N LEU A 407 51.87 -27.20 8.94
CA LEU A 407 52.98 -27.33 9.89
C LEU A 407 52.78 -28.55 10.82
N LYS A 408 51.55 -28.76 11.30
CA LYS A 408 51.20 -29.94 12.12
C LYS A 408 51.35 -31.26 11.36
N MET A 409 51.01 -31.30 10.06
CA MET A 409 51.18 -32.49 9.21
C MET A 409 52.64 -32.79 8.85
N LYS A 410 53.55 -31.81 8.94
CA LYS A 410 54.99 -32.02 8.72
C LYS A 410 55.75 -32.49 9.97
N ILE A 411 55.14 -32.35 11.15
CA ILE A 411 55.72 -32.70 12.44
C ILE A 411 55.19 -34.06 12.95
N SER A 412 54.04 -34.50 12.43
CA SER A 412 53.54 -35.89 12.50
C SER A 412 54.12 -36.75 11.40
#